data_AF-A0A965ELM2-F1
#
_entry.id   AF-A0A965ELM2-F1
#
_cell.length_a   1.000
_cell.length_b   1.000
_cell.length_c   1.000
_cell.angle_alpha   90.00
_cell.angle_beta   90.00
_cell.angle_gamma   90.00
#
_symmetry.space_group_name_H-M   'P 1'
#
loop_
_entity.id
_entity.type
_entity.pdbx_description
1 polymer ?
#
loop_
_entity_poly.entity_id
_entity_poly.type
_entity_poly.pdbx_seq_one_letter_code
_entity_poly.pdbx_strand_id
1 'polypeptide(L)'
;MLLTLLLGSLFLGIKAYEYAAKFSHGIYPSAPRGMVYERPDLYYGSAVRARLGEPVIIERMKELFTKPEGELRPEEVTGRQRLKQVRDMVNDPNQQAFDLAVVADQIMPLPAESADGHGHGGGLNDTFSWLKLPVVIPGGNMWASTYFLLTGFHAVHVIVGLIVFAILLLYELGPKRAGMIENAGLYWHFVDLVWIFLFPLLYLF
;
A
#
# COMPACT_ATOMS: atom_id res chain seq x y z
N MET A 1 -32.05 21.50 1.09
CA MET A 1 -31.47 21.24 -0.25
C MET A 1 -30.29 22.17 -0.57
N LEU A 2 -30.43 23.50 -0.49
CA LEU A 2 -29.26 24.38 -0.70
C LEU A 2 -28.14 24.14 0.32
N LEU A 3 -28.48 24.03 1.61
CA LEU A 3 -27.51 23.71 2.65
C LEU A 3 -26.82 22.36 2.45
N THR A 4 -27.56 21.33 2.04
CA THR A 4 -27.00 19.98 1.79
C THR A 4 -26.05 19.97 0.60
N LEU A 5 -26.35 20.73 -0.46
CA LEU A 5 -25.43 20.91 -1.58
C LEU A 5 -24.16 21.64 -1.17
N LEU A 6 -24.27 22.68 -0.33
CA LEU A 6 -23.13 23.46 0.14
C LEU A 6 -22.21 22.60 1.02
N LEU A 7 -22.78 21.86 1.97
CA LEU A 7 -22.04 20.95 2.84
C LEU A 7 -21.39 19.79 2.07
N GLY A 8 -22.11 19.17 1.14
CA GLY A 8 -21.54 18.09 0.31
C GLY A 8 -20.45 18.58 -0.64
N SER A 9 -20.58 19.81 -1.17
CA SER A 9 -19.53 20.43 -2.00
C SER A 9 -18.29 20.77 -1.18
N LEU A 10 -18.47 21.29 0.05
CA LEU A 10 -17.37 21.55 0.98
C LEU A 10 -16.63 20.26 1.33
N PHE A 11 -17.37 19.18 1.62
CA PHE A 11 -16.80 17.86 1.89
C PHE A 11 -15.92 17.36 0.72
N LEU A 12 -16.40 17.45 -0.52
CA LEU A 12 -15.62 17.09 -1.70
C LEU A 12 -14.38 17.98 -1.86
N GLY A 13 -14.48 19.28 -1.57
CA GLY A 13 -13.33 20.19 -1.58
C GLY A 13 -12.23 19.78 -0.59
N ILE A 14 -12.61 19.45 0.64
CA ILE A 14 -11.69 18.95 1.67
C ILE A 14 -11.04 17.65 1.20
N LYS A 15 -11.82 16.72 0.64
CA LYS A 15 -11.30 15.45 0.13
C LYS A 15 -10.35 15.62 -1.04
N ALA A 16 -10.66 16.52 -1.97
CA ALA A 16 -9.78 16.82 -3.09
C ALA A 16 -8.44 17.40 -2.60
N TYR A 17 -8.47 18.29 -1.61
CA TYR A 17 -7.25 18.82 -0.99
C TYR A 17 -6.44 17.72 -0.28
N GLU A 18 -7.10 16.88 0.50
CA GLU A 18 -6.47 15.74 1.19
C GLU A 18 -5.84 14.76 0.19
N TYR A 19 -6.53 14.48 -0.92
CA TYR A 19 -6.01 13.63 -1.99
C TYR A 19 -4.80 14.28 -2.64
N ALA A 20 -4.87 15.55 -3.03
CA ALA A 20 -3.76 16.27 -3.63
C ALA A 20 -2.51 16.26 -2.74
N ALA A 21 -2.67 16.45 -1.43
CA ALA A 21 -1.58 16.31 -0.46
C ALA A 21 -1.04 14.88 -0.40
N LYS A 22 -1.90 13.86 -0.43
CA LYS A 22 -1.46 12.45 -0.44
C LYS A 22 -0.69 12.09 -1.71
N PHE A 23 -1.11 12.60 -2.87
CA PHE A 23 -0.36 12.43 -4.13
C PHE A 23 0.99 13.15 -4.09
N SER A 24 1.07 14.38 -3.56
CA SER A 24 2.33 15.11 -3.46
C SER A 24 3.32 14.47 -2.48
N HIS A 25 2.81 13.78 -1.45
CA HIS A 25 3.62 12.99 -0.52
C HIS A 25 3.93 11.56 -1.01
N GLY A 26 3.58 11.21 -2.25
CA GLY A 26 3.89 9.89 -2.82
C GLY A 26 3.05 8.74 -2.22
N ILE A 27 1.91 9.05 -1.60
CA ILE A 27 1.00 8.09 -0.99
C ILE A 27 -0.09 7.78 -2.02
N TYR A 28 0.24 6.94 -2.99
CA TYR A 28 -0.70 6.46 -4.01
C TYR A 28 -0.53 4.95 -4.24
N PRO A 29 -1.56 4.24 -4.74
CA PRO A 29 -1.58 2.77 -4.78
C PRO A 29 -0.40 2.13 -5.51
N SER A 30 0.11 2.77 -6.57
CA SER A 30 1.21 2.28 -7.40
C SER A 30 2.61 2.67 -6.91
N ALA A 31 2.73 3.35 -5.77
CA ALA A 31 4.03 3.73 -5.23
C ALA A 31 4.79 2.46 -4.79
N PRO A 32 6.01 2.20 -5.30
CA PRO A 32 6.66 0.91 -5.09
C PRO A 32 7.04 0.61 -3.63
N ARG A 33 7.11 1.65 -2.80
CA ARG A 33 7.25 1.61 -1.35
C ARG A 33 6.50 2.80 -0.78
N GLY A 34 5.22 2.64 -0.51
CA GLY A 34 4.43 3.72 0.10
C GLY A 34 5.03 4.15 1.43
N MET A 35 5.15 5.46 1.67
CA MET A 35 5.73 6.00 2.92
C MET A 35 4.85 5.78 4.17
N VAL A 36 3.69 5.14 4.03
CA VAL A 36 2.64 5.01 5.05
C VAL A 36 2.48 3.55 5.45
N TYR A 37 2.75 3.26 6.74
CA TYR A 37 2.43 2.07 7.55
C TYR A 37 2.71 0.65 7.00
N GLU A 38 3.03 0.47 5.72
CA GLU A 38 3.52 -0.77 5.12
C GLU A 38 5.03 -0.74 4.90
N ARG A 39 5.75 -0.10 5.83
CA ARG A 39 7.13 -0.53 6.01
C ARG A 39 7.08 -1.97 6.49
N PRO A 40 7.96 -2.87 6.01
CA PRO A 40 8.05 -4.22 6.52
C PRO A 40 7.97 -4.18 8.06
N ASP A 41 6.90 -4.80 8.55
CA ASP A 41 6.50 -4.74 9.95
C ASP A 41 7.56 -5.40 10.83
N LEU A 42 7.45 -5.22 12.15
CA LEU A 42 8.31 -5.93 13.11
C LEU A 42 8.27 -7.46 12.87
N TYR A 43 7.17 -7.97 12.32
CA TYR A 43 7.00 -9.37 11.93
C TYR A 43 7.78 -9.75 10.67
N TYR A 44 8.01 -8.84 9.73
CA TYR A 44 8.83 -9.12 8.55
C TYR A 44 10.27 -9.44 8.94
N GLY A 45 10.87 -8.63 9.80
CA GLY A 45 12.22 -8.88 10.31
C GLY A 45 12.33 -10.22 11.04
N SER A 46 11.33 -10.56 11.87
CA SER A 46 11.30 -11.83 12.59
C SER A 46 11.05 -13.03 11.68
N ALA A 47 10.25 -12.89 10.61
CA ALA A 47 10.03 -13.92 9.60
C ALA A 47 11.29 -14.19 8.77
N VAL A 48 12.01 -13.13 8.37
CA VAL A 48 13.33 -13.27 7.72
C VAL A 48 14.31 -13.94 8.68
N ARG A 49 14.35 -13.52 9.96
CA ARG A 49 15.21 -14.14 10.98
C ARG A 49 14.90 -15.62 11.17
N ALA A 50 13.62 -15.98 11.27
CA ALA A 50 13.16 -17.35 11.43
C ALA A 50 13.59 -18.22 10.25
N ARG A 51 13.44 -17.71 9.02
CA ARG A 51 13.86 -18.42 7.81
C ARG A 51 15.38 -18.63 7.75
N LEU A 52 16.16 -17.60 8.09
CA LEU A 52 17.63 -17.69 8.18
C LEU A 52 18.09 -18.63 9.31
N GLY A 53 17.25 -18.84 10.33
CA GLY A 53 17.50 -19.75 11.45
C GLY A 53 17.16 -21.21 11.19
N GLU A 54 16.59 -21.57 10.04
CA GLU A 54 16.27 -22.97 9.73
C GLU A 54 17.54 -23.81 9.57
N PRO A 55 17.62 -25.04 10.12
CA PRO A 55 18.83 -25.88 10.07
C PRO A 55 19.34 -26.10 8.65
N VAL A 56 18.43 -26.38 7.71
CA VAL A 56 18.75 -26.60 6.29
C VAL A 56 19.37 -25.33 5.67
N ILE A 57 18.84 -24.16 6.01
CA ILE A 57 19.31 -22.87 5.49
C ILE A 57 20.67 -22.51 6.10
N ILE A 58 20.87 -22.79 7.39
CA ILE A 58 22.15 -22.60 8.08
C ILE A 58 23.26 -23.43 7.43
N GLU A 59 23.00 -24.70 7.12
CA GLU A 59 23.97 -25.58 6.46
C GLU A 59 24.35 -25.05 5.07
N ARG A 60 23.35 -24.70 4.25
CA ARG A 60 23.58 -24.11 2.91
C ARG A 60 24.33 -22.79 2.97
N MET A 61 24.02 -21.94 3.96
CA MET A 61 24.75 -20.70 4.18
C MET A 61 26.20 -20.96 4.57
N LYS A 62 26.46 -21.92 5.46
CA LYS A 62 27.84 -22.31 5.82
C LYS A 62 28.62 -22.75 4.58
N GLU A 63 28.04 -23.61 3.75
CA GLU A 63 28.64 -24.03 2.47
C GLU A 63 28.94 -22.82 1.56
N LEU A 64 28.01 -21.86 1.45
CA LEU A 64 28.19 -20.66 0.64
C LEU A 64 29.31 -19.74 1.17
N PHE A 65 29.42 -19.59 2.49
CA PHE A 65 30.43 -18.72 3.12
C PHE A 65 31.83 -19.35 3.17
N THR A 66 31.95 -20.68 3.11
CA THR A 66 33.24 -21.38 3.09
C THR A 66 33.84 -21.55 1.70
N LYS A 67 33.01 -21.51 0.64
CA LYS A 67 33.49 -21.61 -0.75
C LYS A 67 34.39 -20.41 -1.14
N PRO A 68 35.54 -20.65 -1.79
CA PRO A 68 36.39 -19.59 -2.31
C PRO A 68 35.69 -18.83 -3.44
N GLU A 69 35.98 -17.54 -3.57
CA GLU A 69 35.31 -16.66 -4.55
C GLU A 69 35.49 -17.11 -6.00
N GLY A 70 36.61 -17.77 -6.32
CA GLY A 70 36.88 -18.28 -7.66
C GLY A 70 35.98 -19.44 -8.11
N GLU A 71 35.24 -20.07 -7.19
CA GLU A 71 34.30 -21.16 -7.48
C GLU A 71 32.84 -20.67 -7.55
N LEU A 72 32.58 -19.40 -7.25
CA LEU A 72 31.24 -18.81 -7.24
C LEU A 72 30.97 -18.05 -8.53
N ARG A 73 29.72 -18.06 -8.98
CA ARG A 73 29.28 -17.19 -10.06
C ARG A 73 29.36 -15.72 -9.62
N PRO A 74 29.59 -14.75 -10.52
CA PRO A 74 29.66 -13.32 -10.15
C PRO A 74 28.41 -12.82 -9.39
N GLU A 75 27.24 -13.34 -9.77
CA GLU A 75 25.96 -13.11 -9.10
C GLU A 75 25.91 -13.69 -7.67
N GLU A 76 26.52 -14.85 -7.43
CA GLU A 76 26.59 -15.49 -6.10
C GLU A 76 27.57 -14.77 -5.18
N VAL A 77 28.67 -14.21 -5.71
CA VAL A 77 29.60 -13.37 -4.93
C VAL A 77 28.87 -12.12 -4.40
N THR A 78 28.12 -11.46 -5.28
CA THR A 78 27.31 -10.28 -4.93
C THR A 78 26.19 -10.66 -3.96
N GLY A 79 25.45 -11.73 -4.25
CA GLY A 79 24.40 -12.26 -3.39
C GLY A 79 24.90 -12.64 -1.99
N ARG A 80 26.09 -13.24 -1.88
CA ARG A 80 26.71 -13.59 -0.59
C ARG A 80 27.00 -12.35 0.26
N GLN A 81 27.46 -11.26 -0.35
CA GLN A 81 27.67 -9.98 0.36
C GLN A 81 26.34 -9.39 0.85
N ARG A 82 25.32 -9.38 0.00
CA ARG A 82 23.96 -8.93 0.37
C ARG A 82 23.35 -9.78 1.49
N LEU A 83 23.51 -11.11 1.42
CA LEU A 83 23.01 -12.04 2.43
C LEU A 83 23.67 -11.80 3.80
N LYS A 84 24.97 -11.52 3.80
CA LYS A 84 25.70 -11.13 5.02
C LYS A 84 25.12 -9.84 5.61
N GLN A 85 24.92 -8.81 4.79
CA GLN A 85 24.31 -7.55 5.23
C GLN A 85 22.90 -7.75 5.78
N VAL A 86 22.04 -8.52 5.09
CA VAL A 86 20.68 -8.83 5.56
C VAL A 86 20.70 -9.57 6.89
N ARG A 87 21.58 -10.55 7.06
CA ARG A 87 21.71 -11.29 8.32
C ARG A 87 22.19 -10.41 9.46
N ASP A 88 23.17 -9.56 9.21
CA ASP A 88 23.74 -8.68 10.22
C ASP A 88 22.71 -7.60 10.62
N MET A 89 21.96 -7.09 9.65
CA MET A 89 20.80 -6.22 9.86
C MET A 89 19.75 -6.92 10.73
N VAL A 90 19.18 -8.03 10.26
CA VAL A 90 18.06 -8.70 10.92
C VAL A 90 18.41 -9.21 12.33
N ASN A 91 19.68 -9.34 12.70
CA ASN A 91 20.11 -9.76 14.04
C ASN A 91 20.46 -8.61 14.99
N ASP A 92 20.49 -7.36 14.52
CA ASP A 92 20.76 -6.20 15.38
C ASP A 92 19.54 -5.93 16.30
N PRO A 93 19.72 -5.96 17.64
CA PRO A 93 18.64 -5.74 18.60
C PRO A 93 18.11 -4.31 18.64
N ASN A 94 18.81 -3.33 18.05
CA ASN A 94 18.42 -1.91 18.03
C ASN A 94 17.68 -1.47 16.76
N GLN A 95 17.34 -2.39 15.86
CA GLN A 95 16.81 -2.03 14.54
C GLN A 95 15.46 -1.32 14.58
N GLN A 96 15.40 -0.18 13.90
CA GLN A 96 14.17 0.57 13.63
C GLN A 96 13.53 0.09 12.33
N ALA A 97 12.22 0.31 12.16
CA ALA A 97 11.46 -0.06 10.95
C ALA A 97 12.00 0.53 9.62
N PHE A 98 12.96 1.46 9.66
CA PHE A 98 13.64 1.99 8.48
C PHE A 98 14.65 0.99 7.89
N ASP A 99 15.29 0.16 8.72
CA ASP A 99 16.29 -0.82 8.25
C ASP A 99 15.66 -1.99 7.50
N LEU A 100 14.40 -2.31 7.81
CA LEU A 100 13.69 -3.44 7.20
C LEU A 100 13.32 -3.18 5.73
N ALA A 101 13.12 -1.91 5.34
CA ALA A 101 12.89 -1.55 3.93
C ALA A 101 14.16 -1.77 3.09
N VAL A 102 15.34 -1.55 3.69
CA VAL A 102 16.63 -1.88 3.08
C VAL A 102 16.79 -3.40 2.97
N VAL A 103 16.41 -4.16 4.00
CA VAL A 103 16.39 -5.63 3.94
C VAL A 103 15.48 -6.13 2.80
N ALA A 104 14.27 -5.58 2.66
CA ALA A 104 13.36 -5.92 1.58
C ALA A 104 13.95 -5.60 0.19
N ASP A 105 14.67 -4.48 0.04
CA ASP A 105 15.38 -4.11 -1.20
C ASP A 105 16.51 -5.09 -1.55
N GLN A 106 17.26 -5.57 -0.56
CA GLN A 106 18.29 -6.59 -0.78
C GLN A 106 17.69 -7.95 -1.18
N ILE A 107 16.52 -8.29 -0.63
CA ILE A 107 15.81 -9.55 -0.89
C ILE A 107 15.14 -9.54 -2.26
N MET A 108 14.45 -8.45 -2.58
CA MET A 108 13.74 -8.20 -3.82
C MET A 108 13.89 -6.71 -4.19
N PRO A 109 14.91 -6.36 -4.99
CA PRO A 109 15.09 -4.99 -5.43
C PRO A 109 13.92 -4.61 -6.35
N LEU A 110 13.53 -3.32 -6.31
CA LEU A 110 12.60 -2.81 -7.30
C LEU A 110 13.21 -3.02 -8.70
N PRO A 111 12.40 -3.39 -9.72
CA PRO A 111 12.88 -3.36 -11.09
C PRO A 111 13.43 -1.95 -11.33
N ALA A 112 14.72 -1.84 -11.66
CA ALA A 112 15.24 -0.59 -12.18
C ALA A 112 14.43 -0.28 -13.45
N GLU A 113 14.14 0.99 -13.74
CA GLU A 113 13.69 1.42 -15.06
C GLU A 113 14.81 1.14 -16.08
N SER A 114 15.04 -0.12 -16.42
CA SER A 114 15.78 -0.51 -17.60
C SER A 114 14.78 -0.59 -18.75
N ALA A 115 15.17 -0.01 -19.89
CA ALA A 115 14.36 0.18 -21.09
C ALA A 115 13.77 -1.11 -21.72
N ASP A 116 14.07 -2.28 -21.13
CA ASP A 116 13.84 -3.59 -21.73
C ASP A 116 12.89 -4.48 -20.91
N GLY A 117 12.02 -3.94 -20.05
CA GLY A 117 10.79 -4.60 -19.52
C GLY A 117 10.89 -5.98 -18.82
N HIS A 118 12.07 -6.58 -18.71
CA HIS A 118 12.32 -7.97 -18.31
C HIS A 118 13.53 -8.10 -17.37
N GLY A 119 14.02 -6.99 -16.82
CA GLY A 119 15.09 -7.01 -15.82
C GLY A 119 14.54 -7.26 -14.42
N HIS A 120 14.35 -8.52 -14.03
CA HIS A 120 14.32 -8.86 -12.60
C HIS A 120 15.72 -8.55 -12.06
N GLY A 121 15.89 -7.42 -11.36
CA GLY A 121 17.11 -7.14 -10.65
C GLY A 121 17.36 -8.31 -9.69
N GLY A 122 18.44 -9.06 -9.90
CA GLY A 122 18.66 -10.34 -9.21
C GLY A 122 18.67 -10.16 -7.69
N GLY A 123 17.53 -10.44 -7.05
CA GLY A 123 17.39 -10.43 -5.60
C GLY A 123 18.06 -11.65 -4.97
N LEU A 124 18.10 -11.69 -3.64
CA LEU A 124 18.59 -12.87 -2.92
C LEU A 124 17.80 -14.13 -3.27
N ASN A 125 16.49 -14.00 -3.51
CA ASN A 125 15.64 -15.12 -3.89
C ASN A 125 15.88 -15.62 -5.33
N ASP A 126 16.33 -14.73 -6.23
CA ASP A 126 16.67 -15.10 -7.61
C ASP A 126 18.05 -15.74 -7.68
N THR A 127 19.01 -15.19 -6.93
CA THR A 127 20.38 -15.70 -6.84
C THR A 127 20.43 -17.05 -6.11
N PHE A 128 19.64 -17.18 -5.03
CA PHE A 128 19.58 -18.35 -4.18
C PHE A 128 18.14 -18.86 -4.07
N SER A 129 17.71 -19.66 -5.04
CA SER A 129 16.37 -20.27 -5.08
C SER A 129 16.05 -21.17 -3.88
N TRP A 130 17.07 -21.65 -3.16
CA TRP A 130 16.95 -22.42 -1.93
C TRP A 130 16.63 -21.56 -0.69
N LEU A 131 16.90 -20.26 -0.73
CA LEU A 131 16.77 -19.36 0.41
C LEU A 131 15.29 -19.03 0.70
N LYS A 132 14.53 -18.65 -0.34
CA LYS A 132 13.08 -18.33 -0.28
C LYS A 132 12.70 -17.44 0.91
N LEU A 133 13.31 -16.26 1.00
CA LEU A 133 12.99 -15.27 2.03
C LEU A 133 11.60 -14.66 1.81
N PRO A 134 10.92 -14.24 2.89
CA PRO A 134 9.68 -13.49 2.81
C PRO A 134 9.79 -12.29 1.85
N VAL A 135 8.84 -12.20 0.93
CA VAL A 135 8.77 -11.15 -0.08
C VAL A 135 7.86 -10.03 0.39
N VAL A 136 8.28 -8.78 0.20
CA VAL A 136 7.39 -7.60 0.32
C VAL A 136 6.89 -7.25 -1.07
N ILE A 137 5.58 -7.03 -1.22
CA ILE A 137 4.98 -6.70 -2.51
C ILE A 137 5.51 -5.31 -2.94
N PRO A 138 6.28 -5.22 -4.05
CA PRO A 138 6.95 -3.98 -4.47
C PRO A 138 6.03 -2.87 -5.00
N GLY A 139 4.71 -3.00 -4.91
CA GLY A 139 3.79 -2.22 -5.75
C GLY A 139 2.37 -2.11 -5.25
N GLY A 140 2.14 -2.31 -3.96
CA GLY A 140 0.80 -2.17 -3.41
C GLY A 140 0.89 -1.79 -1.97
N ASN A 141 0.71 -0.49 -1.69
CA ASN A 141 0.32 -0.09 -0.35
C ASN A 141 -1.14 -0.52 -0.17
N MET A 142 -1.39 -1.70 0.41
CA MET A 142 -2.74 -2.26 0.60
C MET A 142 -3.63 -1.31 1.40
N TRP A 143 -3.09 -0.66 2.42
CA TRP A 143 -3.78 0.39 3.16
C TRP A 143 -4.20 1.54 2.24
N ALA A 144 -3.29 2.10 1.45
CA ALA A 144 -3.57 3.20 0.53
C ALA A 144 -4.57 2.76 -0.55
N SER A 145 -4.40 1.55 -1.10
CA SER A 145 -5.29 0.99 -2.11
C SER A 145 -6.71 0.85 -1.58
N THR A 146 -6.86 0.30 -0.37
CA THR A 146 -8.15 0.17 0.32
C THR A 146 -8.73 1.54 0.66
N TYR A 147 -7.92 2.46 1.17
CA TYR A 147 -8.31 3.84 1.47
C TYR A 147 -8.86 4.55 0.23
N PHE A 148 -8.11 4.56 -0.88
CA PHE A 148 -8.52 5.22 -2.11
C PHE A 148 -9.73 4.54 -2.77
N LEU A 149 -9.81 3.21 -2.71
CA LEU A 149 -10.98 2.47 -3.22
C LEU A 149 -12.24 2.84 -2.45
N LEU A 150 -12.22 2.73 -1.11
CA LEU A 150 -13.39 2.98 -0.27
C LEU A 150 -13.80 4.45 -0.29
N THR A 151 -12.86 5.36 -0.06
CA THR A 151 -13.17 6.81 -0.02
C THR A 151 -13.45 7.37 -1.42
N GLY A 152 -12.82 6.84 -2.47
CA GLY A 152 -13.06 7.25 -3.86
C GLY A 152 -14.43 6.78 -4.35
N PHE A 153 -14.79 5.52 -4.09
CA PHE A 153 -16.13 5.01 -4.42
C PHE A 153 -17.22 5.79 -3.67
N HIS A 154 -17.00 6.13 -2.41
CA HIS A 154 -17.90 6.99 -1.64
C HIS A 154 -18.00 8.40 -2.24
N ALA A 155 -16.88 9.02 -2.64
CA ALA A 155 -16.89 10.34 -3.28
C ALA A 155 -17.71 10.35 -4.58
N VAL A 156 -17.66 9.28 -5.37
CA VAL A 156 -18.52 9.12 -6.56
C VAL A 156 -20.01 9.15 -6.17
N HIS A 157 -20.41 8.48 -5.09
CA HIS A 157 -21.79 8.49 -4.62
C HIS A 157 -22.23 9.88 -4.14
N VAL A 158 -21.35 10.61 -3.45
CA VAL A 158 -21.61 12.01 -3.06
C VAL A 158 -21.85 12.88 -4.29
N ILE A 159 -21.02 12.74 -5.34
CA ILE A 159 -21.18 13.49 -6.60
C ILE A 159 -22.54 13.16 -7.25
N VAL A 160 -22.91 11.88 -7.35
CA VAL A 160 -24.21 11.46 -7.90
C VAL A 160 -25.36 12.06 -7.08
N GLY A 161 -25.27 12.03 -5.76
CA GLY A 161 -26.26 12.65 -4.87
C GLY A 161 -26.39 14.16 -5.07
N LEU A 162 -25.27 14.87 -5.19
CA LEU A 162 -25.25 16.31 -5.47
C LEU A 162 -25.90 16.64 -6.81
N ILE A 163 -25.66 15.83 -7.85
CA ILE A 163 -26.30 15.99 -9.16
C ILE A 163 -27.83 15.80 -9.02
N VAL A 164 -28.27 14.76 -8.31
CA VAL A 164 -29.71 14.53 -8.07
C VAL A 164 -30.34 15.71 -7.33
N PHE A 165 -29.71 16.24 -6.27
CA PHE A 165 -30.21 17.42 -5.56
C PHE A 165 -30.21 18.69 -6.41
N ALA A 166 -29.19 18.89 -7.26
CA ALA A 166 -29.12 20.03 -8.16
C ALA A 166 -30.26 19.99 -9.18
N ILE A 167 -30.57 18.81 -9.74
CA ILE A 167 -31.72 18.62 -10.64
C ILE A 167 -33.04 18.89 -9.92
N LEU A 168 -33.20 18.40 -8.68
CA LEU A 168 -34.43 18.64 -7.90
C LEU A 168 -34.68 20.11 -7.57
N LEU A 169 -33.62 20.93 -7.44
CA LEU A 169 -33.77 22.38 -7.24
C LEU A 169 -34.32 23.12 -8.47
N LEU A 170 -34.19 22.56 -9.66
CA LEU A 170 -34.71 23.17 -10.90
C LEU A 170 -36.20 22.90 -11.11
N TYR A 171 -36.81 22.04 -10.29
CA TYR A 171 -38.20 21.64 -10.40
C TYR A 171 -39.07 22.27 -9.32
N GLU A 172 -40.32 22.60 -9.67
CA GLU A 172 -41.35 22.92 -8.67
C GLU A 172 -41.62 21.69 -7.80
N LEU A 173 -41.50 21.90 -6.49
CA LEU A 173 -41.78 20.91 -5.45
C LEU A 173 -43.30 20.84 -5.28
N GLY A 174 -43.88 19.70 -5.63
CA GLY A 174 -45.32 19.47 -5.51
C GLY A 174 -45.65 18.02 -5.18
N PRO A 175 -46.88 17.73 -4.74
CA PRO A 175 -47.28 16.40 -4.25
C PRO A 175 -47.03 15.27 -5.26
N LYS A 176 -47.14 15.57 -6.57
CA LYS A 176 -46.88 14.62 -7.65
C LYS A 176 -45.44 14.10 -7.71
N ARG A 177 -44.49 14.82 -7.10
CA ARG A 177 -43.06 14.49 -7.09
C ARG A 177 -42.53 14.16 -5.69
N ALA A 178 -43.42 14.03 -4.69
CA ALA A 178 -43.06 13.68 -3.32
C ALA A 178 -42.22 12.39 -3.27
N GLY A 179 -42.61 11.36 -4.02
CA GLY A 179 -41.86 10.09 -4.08
C GLY A 179 -40.44 10.23 -4.64
N MET A 180 -40.19 11.14 -5.60
CA MET A 180 -38.82 11.39 -6.08
C MET A 180 -37.97 12.08 -5.01
N ILE A 181 -38.55 13.01 -4.25
CA ILE A 181 -37.87 13.73 -3.18
C ILE A 181 -37.56 12.78 -2.02
N GLU A 182 -38.50 11.92 -1.65
CA GLU A 182 -38.32 10.88 -0.63
C GLU A 182 -37.19 9.92 -1.03
N ASN A 183 -37.20 9.41 -2.27
CA ASN A 183 -36.14 8.53 -2.75
C ASN A 183 -34.76 9.22 -2.79
N ALA A 184 -34.70 10.49 -3.19
CA ALA A 184 -33.46 11.26 -3.16
C ALA A 184 -32.96 11.50 -1.73
N GLY A 185 -33.87 11.76 -0.79
CA GLY A 185 -33.54 11.87 0.63
C GLY A 185 -33.02 10.55 1.20
N LEU A 186 -33.67 9.42 0.89
CA LEU A 186 -33.22 8.09 1.28
C LEU A 186 -31.84 7.75 0.71
N TYR A 187 -31.58 8.10 -0.55
CA TYR A 187 -30.26 7.94 -1.16
C TYR A 187 -29.20 8.75 -0.41
N TRP A 188 -29.49 10.01 -0.07
CA TRP A 188 -28.55 10.86 0.66
C TRP A 188 -28.26 10.32 2.07
N HIS A 189 -29.29 9.86 2.78
CA HIS A 189 -29.13 9.24 4.08
C HIS A 189 -28.29 7.96 4.01
N PHE A 190 -28.45 7.15 2.95
CA PHE A 190 -27.58 6.00 2.71
C PHE A 190 -26.11 6.41 2.55
N VAL A 191 -25.83 7.46 1.75
CA VAL A 191 -24.47 7.98 1.57
C VAL A 191 -23.88 8.47 2.91
N ASP A 192 -24.65 9.22 3.70
CA ASP A 192 -24.23 9.69 5.02
C ASP A 192 -23.96 8.52 5.98
N LEU A 193 -24.82 7.48 6.00
CA LEU A 193 -24.62 6.30 6.83
C LEU A 193 -23.33 5.57 6.48
N VAL A 194 -23.03 5.38 5.19
CA VAL A 194 -21.76 4.77 4.75
C VAL A 194 -20.57 5.59 5.27
N TRP A 195 -20.66 6.92 5.24
CA TRP A 195 -19.59 7.79 5.75
C TRP A 195 -19.38 7.65 7.26
N ILE A 196 -20.47 7.56 8.04
CA ILE A 196 -20.41 7.35 9.49
C ILE A 196 -19.65 6.07 9.86
N PHE A 197 -19.69 5.02 9.02
CA PHE A 197 -18.90 3.81 9.23
C PHE A 197 -17.48 3.91 8.66
N LEU A 198 -17.29 4.52 7.49
CA LEU A 198 -15.96 4.67 6.88
C LEU A 198 -15.04 5.60 7.68
N PHE A 199 -15.58 6.66 8.29
CA PHE A 199 -14.81 7.60 9.09
C PHE A 199 -14.04 6.93 10.24
N PRO A 200 -14.69 6.24 11.20
CA PRO A 200 -13.97 5.56 12.27
C PRO A 200 -13.04 4.47 11.73
N LEU A 201 -13.49 3.70 10.74
CA LEU A 201 -12.71 2.60 10.17
C LEU A 201 -11.36 3.05 9.58
N LEU A 202 -11.32 4.22 8.93
CA LEU A 202 -10.11 4.69 8.23
C LEU A 202 -9.33 5.76 8.99
N TYR A 203 -9.95 6.46 9.96
CA TYR A 203 -9.31 7.57 10.68
C TYR A 203 -9.07 7.31 12.17
N LEU A 204 -9.77 6.35 12.80
CA LEU A 204 -9.61 6.06 14.24
C LEU A 204 -8.90 4.74 14.55
N PHE A 205 -8.83 3.81 13.57
CA PHE A 205 -8.12 2.54 13.68
C PHE A 205 -6.88 2.56 12.78
#